data_AF-A0A8K0LZ31-F1
#
_entry.id   AF-A0A8K0LZ31-F1
#
_cell.length_a   1.000
_cell.length_b   1.000
_cell.length_c   1.000
_cell.angle_alpha   90.00
_cell.angle_beta   90.00
_cell.angle_gamma   90.00
#
_symmetry.space_group_name_H-M   'P 1'
#
loop_
_entity.id
_entity.type
_entity.pdbx_description
1 polymer ?
#
loop_
_entity_poly.entity_id
_entity_poly.type
_entity_poly.pdbx_seq_one_letter_code
_entity_poly.pdbx_strand_id
1 'polypeptide(L)'
;MSGNSKAITTSNYATSARKHMSAVKKLVATDTTLAFNLLLSMADASHTDLDATWKMCGTPCDHSIPTFKLLDDALLPLIEAREKPTSLGAQLPEVPQRWTSKDADVGVFKTGRPNKQQRGQMYRQKLAWETNRRQARRNRREKTEDWAKVAFSDLVEERDYLYGYGVKEYMPRCIAKLEELVRMRGE
;
A
#
# COMPACT_ATOMS: atom_id res chain seq x y z
N MET A 1 23.42 21.31 -10.48
CA MET A 1 23.65 20.03 -9.77
C MET A 1 22.49 19.09 -10.08
N SER A 2 22.67 18.08 -10.96
CA SER A 2 21.62 17.12 -11.26
C SER A 2 21.50 16.10 -10.11
N GLY A 3 20.48 16.30 -9.28
CA GLY A 3 20.12 15.35 -8.23
C GLY A 3 19.47 14.12 -8.86
N ASN A 4 20.28 13.14 -9.26
CA ASN A 4 19.79 11.77 -9.52
C ASN A 4 19.42 11.11 -8.19
N SER A 5 18.38 11.59 -7.51
CA SER A 5 17.67 10.73 -6.56
C SER A 5 16.86 9.76 -7.40
N LYS A 6 17.29 8.49 -7.44
CA LYS A 6 16.43 7.36 -7.86
C LYS A 6 15.28 7.13 -6.85
N ALA A 7 14.80 8.19 -6.21
CA ALA A 7 13.67 8.17 -5.30
C ALA A 7 12.42 7.99 -6.18
N ILE A 8 11.78 6.84 -6.08
CA ILE A 8 10.51 6.60 -6.75
C ILE A 8 9.48 7.42 -5.98
N THR A 9 9.13 8.59 -6.49
CA THR A 9 8.22 9.50 -5.78
C THR A 9 6.78 9.02 -5.88
N THR A 10 5.91 9.56 -5.03
CA THR A 10 4.45 9.40 -5.14
C THR A 10 3.92 9.75 -6.54
N SER A 11 4.57 10.68 -7.25
CA SER A 11 4.24 11.03 -8.65
C SER A 11 4.63 9.93 -9.66
N ASN A 12 5.75 9.24 -9.44
CA ASN A 12 6.13 8.07 -10.23
C ASN A 12 5.10 6.95 -10.09
N TYR A 13 4.58 6.75 -8.88
CA TYR A 13 3.52 5.77 -8.62
C TYR A 13 2.17 6.19 -9.20
N ALA A 14 1.79 7.46 -9.07
CA ALA A 14 0.61 8.01 -9.75
C ALA A 14 0.66 7.76 -11.27
N THR A 15 1.82 7.97 -11.88
CA THR A 15 2.05 7.73 -13.30
C THR A 15 1.95 6.25 -13.65
N SER A 16 2.55 5.37 -12.84
CA SER A 16 2.46 3.92 -13.03
C SER A 16 1.01 3.43 -12.87
N ALA A 17 0.30 3.89 -11.84
CA ALA A 17 -1.08 3.54 -11.59
C ALA A 17 -1.97 3.88 -12.79
N ARG A 18 -1.85 5.12 -13.31
CA ARG A 18 -2.56 5.55 -14.52
C ARG A 18 -2.26 4.69 -15.75
N LYS A 19 -1.00 4.31 -15.96
CA LYS A 19 -0.60 3.43 -17.08
C LYS A 19 -1.26 2.05 -16.98
N HIS A 20 -1.29 1.47 -15.78
CA HIS A 20 -1.85 0.14 -15.54
C HIS A 20 -3.38 0.11 -15.49
N MET A 21 -4.07 1.25 -15.40
CA MET A 21 -5.55 1.28 -15.45
C MET A 21 -6.15 0.65 -16.70
N SER A 22 -5.46 0.75 -17.86
CA SER A 22 -5.92 0.07 -19.08
C SER A 22 -5.89 -1.46 -18.95
N ALA A 23 -4.88 -2.00 -18.27
CA ALA A 23 -4.78 -3.43 -17.97
C ALA A 23 -5.83 -3.84 -16.94
N VAL A 24 -6.07 -3.03 -15.90
CA VAL A 24 -7.14 -3.26 -14.93
C VAL A 24 -8.48 -3.38 -15.64
N LYS A 25 -8.84 -2.45 -16.53
CA LYS A 25 -10.12 -2.51 -17.26
C LYS A 25 -10.29 -3.80 -18.06
N LYS A 26 -9.21 -4.29 -18.70
CA LYS A 26 -9.23 -5.58 -19.41
C LYS A 26 -9.42 -6.74 -18.43
N LEU A 27 -8.71 -6.70 -17.29
CA LEU A 27 -8.84 -7.72 -16.25
C LEU A 27 -10.25 -7.78 -15.68
N VAL A 28 -10.92 -6.65 -15.46
CA VAL A 28 -12.31 -6.65 -14.95
C VAL A 28 -13.25 -7.48 -15.83
N ALA A 29 -13.04 -7.49 -17.15
CA ALA A 29 -13.86 -8.27 -18.08
C ALA A 29 -13.52 -9.78 -18.09
N THR A 30 -12.37 -10.18 -17.56
CA THR A 30 -11.88 -11.57 -17.61
C THR A 30 -11.87 -12.24 -16.24
N ASP A 31 -11.40 -11.52 -15.22
CA ASP A 31 -11.27 -11.97 -13.84
C ASP A 31 -11.32 -10.77 -12.89
N THR A 32 -12.49 -10.59 -12.26
CA THR A 32 -12.75 -9.51 -11.29
C THR A 32 -11.91 -9.65 -10.02
N THR A 33 -11.56 -10.88 -9.62
CA THR A 33 -10.72 -11.15 -8.44
C THR A 33 -9.29 -10.73 -8.69
N LEU A 34 -8.75 -11.02 -9.87
CA LEU A 34 -7.41 -10.59 -10.26
C LEU A 34 -7.34 -9.06 -10.42
N ALA A 35 -8.36 -8.44 -11.00
CA ALA A 35 -8.46 -6.97 -11.10
C ALA A 35 -8.48 -6.31 -9.71
N PHE A 36 -9.25 -6.87 -8.77
CA PHE A 36 -9.31 -6.41 -7.38
C PHE A 36 -7.95 -6.50 -6.69
N ASN A 37 -7.28 -7.65 -6.78
CA ASN A 37 -5.97 -7.86 -6.15
C ASN A 37 -4.89 -6.94 -6.74
N LEU A 38 -4.96 -6.67 -8.04
CA LEU A 38 -4.07 -5.72 -8.71
C LEU A 38 -4.29 -4.29 -8.19
N LEU A 39 -5.55 -3.83 -8.12
CA LEU A 39 -5.86 -2.48 -7.62
C LEU A 39 -5.45 -2.28 -6.16
N LEU A 40 -5.67 -3.27 -5.29
CA LEU A 40 -5.16 -3.21 -3.91
C LEU A 40 -3.63 -3.16 -3.84
N SER A 41 -2.95 -3.90 -4.73
CA SER A 41 -1.48 -3.85 -4.79
C SER A 41 -0.97 -2.51 -5.31
N MET A 42 -1.70 -1.87 -6.24
CA MET A 42 -1.41 -0.52 -6.71
C MET A 42 -1.61 0.51 -5.59
N ALA A 43 -2.67 0.36 -4.78
CA ALA A 43 -2.92 1.20 -3.61
C ALA A 43 -1.79 1.07 -2.57
N ASP A 44 -1.37 -0.14 -2.22
CA ASP A 44 -0.24 -0.39 -1.30
C ASP A 44 1.13 0.08 -1.86
N ALA A 45 1.25 0.21 -3.18
CA ALA A 45 2.46 0.74 -3.82
C ALA A 45 2.44 2.27 -3.98
N SER A 46 1.29 2.92 -3.83
CA SER A 46 1.06 4.28 -4.33
C SER A 46 1.78 5.41 -3.57
N HIS A 47 2.42 5.10 -2.45
CA HIS A 47 2.97 6.07 -1.49
C HIS A 47 4.40 5.76 -1.01
N THR A 48 5.12 4.87 -1.69
CA THR A 48 6.27 4.16 -1.10
C THR A 48 7.58 4.97 -0.97
N ASP A 49 7.51 6.29 -0.86
CA ASP A 49 8.68 7.12 -0.53
C ASP A 49 8.38 8.41 0.27
N LEU A 50 7.44 8.35 1.21
CA LEU A 50 7.16 9.47 2.13
C LEU A 50 8.32 9.81 3.09
N ASP A 51 9.25 8.86 3.32
CA ASP A 51 10.42 9.09 4.17
C ASP A 51 11.41 10.09 3.59
N ALA A 52 11.45 10.26 2.26
CA ALA A 52 12.36 11.19 1.59
C ALA A 52 11.74 12.56 1.26
N THR A 53 10.42 12.64 1.08
CA THR A 53 9.80 13.75 0.34
C THR A 53 8.99 14.73 1.18
N TRP A 54 8.25 14.31 2.21
CA TRP A 54 7.30 15.23 2.86
C TRP A 54 7.97 16.33 3.69
N LYS A 55 8.97 15.98 4.50
CA LYS A 55 9.70 16.97 5.33
C LYS A 55 10.69 17.84 4.54
N MET A 56 11.06 17.44 3.33
CA MET A 56 12.12 18.09 2.54
C MET A 56 11.58 19.11 1.53
N CYS A 57 10.31 19.03 1.13
CA CYS A 57 9.79 19.83 0.01
C CYS A 57 9.06 21.14 0.40
N GLY A 58 8.85 21.43 1.69
CA GLY A 58 8.32 22.72 2.17
C GLY A 58 6.98 23.18 1.56
N THR A 59 6.33 22.32 0.79
CA THR A 59 5.18 22.60 -0.07
C THR A 59 4.27 21.37 0.02
N PRO A 60 2.93 21.50 0.04
CA PRO A 60 2.01 20.38 -0.06
C PRO A 60 2.12 19.78 -1.47
N CYS A 61 3.15 18.96 -1.72
CA CYS A 61 3.33 18.23 -2.97
C CYS A 61 2.42 16.98 -3.02
N ASP A 62 1.18 17.12 -2.55
CA ASP A 62 0.20 16.03 -2.58
C ASP A 62 -0.50 15.96 -3.95
N HIS A 63 0.25 15.53 -4.97
CA HIS A 63 -0.34 15.09 -6.24
C HIS A 63 -0.91 13.66 -6.16
N SER A 64 -1.02 13.10 -4.95
CA SER A 64 -1.44 11.72 -4.72
C SER A 64 -2.95 11.59 -4.54
N ILE A 65 -3.62 12.64 -4.03
CA ILE A 65 -5.09 12.70 -3.91
C ILE A 65 -5.82 12.29 -5.21
N PRO A 66 -5.47 12.82 -6.40
CA PRO A 66 -6.12 12.38 -7.65
C PRO A 66 -5.90 10.90 -7.95
N THR A 67 -4.76 10.33 -7.53
CA THR A 67 -4.47 8.90 -7.71
C THR A 67 -5.26 8.06 -6.73
N PHE A 68 -5.35 8.47 -5.46
CA PHE A 68 -6.18 7.77 -4.48
C PHE A 68 -7.64 7.79 -4.88
N LYS A 69 -8.17 8.93 -5.35
CA LYS A 69 -9.53 9.02 -5.89
C LYS A 69 -9.73 8.09 -7.08
N LEU A 70 -8.81 8.07 -8.04
CA LEU A 70 -8.85 7.16 -9.18
C LEU A 70 -8.87 5.68 -8.76
N LEU A 71 -8.05 5.31 -7.78
CA LEU A 71 -7.99 3.94 -7.25
C LEU A 71 -9.25 3.59 -6.44
N ASP A 72 -9.77 4.53 -5.66
CA ASP A 72 -11.00 4.40 -4.86
C ASP A 72 -12.21 4.16 -5.78
N ASP A 73 -12.34 4.98 -6.82
CA ASP A 73 -13.40 4.85 -7.83
C ASP A 73 -13.31 3.55 -8.63
N ALA A 74 -12.09 3.07 -8.90
CA ALA A 74 -11.88 1.83 -9.65
C ALA A 74 -12.08 0.57 -8.79
N LEU A 75 -11.71 0.61 -7.51
CA LEU A 75 -11.77 -0.54 -6.62
C LEU A 75 -13.18 -0.75 -6.05
N LEU A 76 -13.93 0.32 -5.79
CA LEU A 76 -15.26 0.24 -5.20
C LEU A 76 -16.23 -0.71 -5.93
N PRO A 77 -16.44 -0.61 -7.27
CA PRO A 77 -17.35 -1.52 -7.95
C PRO A 77 -16.89 -2.99 -7.88
N LEU A 78 -15.59 -3.24 -7.70
CA LEU A 78 -15.08 -4.60 -7.52
C LEU A 78 -15.34 -5.12 -6.10
N ILE A 79 -15.29 -4.25 -5.09
CA ILE A 79 -15.71 -4.61 -3.72
C ILE A 79 -17.21 -4.95 -3.71
N GLU A 80 -18.02 -4.16 -4.40
CA GLU A 80 -19.47 -4.35 -4.48
C GLU A 80 -19.87 -5.60 -5.28
N ALA A 81 -19.14 -5.90 -6.36
CA ALA A 81 -19.42 -7.06 -7.21
C ALA A 81 -18.87 -8.38 -6.67
N ARG A 82 -17.89 -8.36 -5.75
CA ARG A 82 -17.29 -9.59 -5.23
C ARG A 82 -18.25 -10.25 -4.23
N GLU A 83 -18.54 -11.53 -4.48
CA GLU A 83 -19.41 -12.33 -3.61
C GLU A 83 -18.94 -12.32 -2.15
N LYS A 84 -19.89 -12.65 -1.26
CA LYS A 84 -19.68 -12.67 0.19
C LYS A 84 -18.39 -13.45 0.50
N PRO A 85 -17.44 -12.87 1.28
CA PRO A 85 -16.33 -13.63 1.84
C PRO A 85 -16.82 -14.95 2.45
N THR A 86 -16.12 -16.04 2.16
CA THR A 86 -16.42 -17.37 2.68
C THR A 86 -15.83 -17.50 4.10
N SER A 87 -16.11 -18.59 4.80
CA SER A 87 -15.75 -18.87 6.20
C SER A 87 -14.34 -18.46 6.63
N LEU A 88 -14.18 -18.09 7.91
CA LEU A 88 -12.88 -17.77 8.49
C LEU A 88 -11.95 -19.01 8.43
N GLY A 89 -10.96 -18.98 7.54
CA GLY A 89 -9.88 -19.97 7.53
C GLY A 89 -9.11 -19.96 8.85
N ALA A 90 -8.79 -21.14 9.37
CA ALA A 90 -8.01 -21.30 10.58
C ALA A 90 -6.55 -20.85 10.33
N GLN A 91 -6.25 -19.61 10.73
CA GLN A 91 -4.95 -18.92 10.70
C GLN A 91 -4.59 -18.24 9.36
N LEU A 92 -4.61 -16.90 9.39
CA LEU A 92 -4.11 -16.05 8.32
C LEU A 92 -2.57 -15.99 8.38
N PRO A 93 -1.87 -16.05 7.24
CA PRO A 93 -0.42 -15.80 7.20
C PRO A 93 -0.08 -14.47 7.86
N GLU A 94 0.95 -14.47 8.71
CA GLU A 94 1.44 -13.25 9.34
C GLU A 94 2.00 -12.30 8.29
N VAL A 95 1.60 -11.03 8.38
CA VAL A 95 2.15 -9.95 7.57
C VAL A 95 3.16 -9.21 8.43
N PRO A 96 4.43 -9.13 8.03
CA PRO A 96 5.42 -8.35 8.77
C PRO A 96 4.98 -6.90 8.96
N GLN A 97 5.30 -6.33 10.12
CA GLN A 97 5.15 -4.89 10.35
C GLN A 97 5.91 -4.07 9.29
N ARG A 98 5.55 -2.80 9.15
CA ARG A 98 6.33 -1.88 8.30
C ARG A 98 7.77 -1.79 8.75
N TRP A 99 8.66 -1.62 7.79
CA TRP A 99 10.06 -1.40 8.07
C TRP A 99 10.27 -0.06 8.79
N THR A 100 11.08 -0.07 9.84
CA THR A 100 11.56 1.12 10.54
C THR A 100 13.08 1.12 10.58
N SER A 101 13.68 2.27 10.91
CA SER A 101 15.14 2.36 11.07
C SER A 101 15.70 1.46 12.18
N LYS A 102 14.87 0.96 13.10
CA LYS A 102 15.25 -0.01 14.14
C LYS A 102 15.43 -1.43 13.60
N ASP A 103 14.79 -1.74 12.47
CA ASP A 103 14.89 -3.03 11.78
C ASP A 103 16.15 -3.10 10.89
N ALA A 104 16.96 -2.03 10.88
CA ALA A 104 18.18 -1.97 10.10
C ALA A 104 19.31 -2.79 10.72
N ASP A 105 19.82 -3.76 9.96
CA ASP A 105 21.01 -4.53 10.32
C ASP A 105 22.25 -3.91 9.66
N VAL A 106 22.77 -2.83 10.27
CA VAL A 106 23.93 -2.06 9.75
C VAL A 106 24.96 -1.71 10.85
N GLY A 107 24.88 -2.39 11.99
CA GLY A 107 25.73 -2.18 13.17
C GLY A 107 25.52 -0.85 13.89
N VAL A 108 26.35 -0.57 14.89
CA VAL A 108 26.26 0.64 15.72
C VAL A 108 26.72 1.88 14.95
N PHE A 109 25.96 2.97 15.04
CA PHE A 109 26.35 4.26 14.51
C PHE A 109 27.42 4.92 15.38
N LYS A 110 28.68 4.91 14.93
CA LYS A 110 29.81 5.54 15.65
C LYS A 110 29.57 7.00 16.05
N THR A 111 28.76 7.73 15.28
CA THR A 111 28.43 9.15 15.50
C THR A 111 26.98 9.37 15.94
N GLY A 112 26.25 8.30 16.29
CA GLY A 112 24.80 8.33 16.52
C GLY A 112 23.95 8.52 15.26
N ARG A 113 24.57 8.68 14.08
CA ARG A 113 23.88 8.78 12.78
C ARG A 113 24.47 7.80 11.76
N PRO A 114 23.67 7.20 10.87
CA PRO A 114 24.18 6.31 9.82
C PRO A 114 25.04 7.08 8.83
N ASN A 115 26.20 6.53 8.46
CA ASN A 115 27.04 7.07 7.40
C ASN A 115 26.44 6.80 6.00
N LYS A 116 27.07 7.29 4.92
CA LYS A 116 26.55 7.14 3.55
C LYS A 116 26.38 5.68 3.12
N GLN A 117 27.32 4.80 3.46
CA GLN A 117 27.26 3.38 3.13
C GLN A 117 26.13 2.68 3.91
N GLN A 118 26.02 2.97 5.21
CA GLN A 118 24.94 2.46 6.06
C GLN A 118 23.58 2.92 5.56
N ARG A 119 23.40 4.19 5.20
CA ARG A 119 22.15 4.69 4.59
C ARG A 119 21.78 3.93 3.31
N GLY A 120 22.75 3.62 2.46
CA GLY A 120 22.53 2.82 1.25
C GLY A 120 22.14 1.36 1.56
N GLN A 121 22.70 0.76 2.60
CA GLN A 121 22.31 -0.58 3.07
C GLN A 121 20.90 -0.58 3.68
N MET A 122 20.61 0.35 4.58
CA MET A 122 19.28 0.55 5.17
C MET A 122 18.20 0.69 4.09
N TYR A 123 18.45 1.51 3.05
CA TYR A 123 17.51 1.69 1.94
C TYR A 123 17.24 0.38 1.20
N ARG A 124 18.27 -0.43 0.92
CA ARG A 124 18.09 -1.74 0.26
C ARG A 124 17.34 -2.74 1.15
N GLN A 125 17.64 -2.79 2.45
CA GLN A 125 16.92 -3.62 3.41
C GLN A 125 15.45 -3.22 3.47
N LYS A 126 15.15 -1.92 3.55
CA LYS A 126 13.79 -1.38 3.48
C LYS A 126 13.06 -1.83 2.21
N LEU A 127 13.67 -1.67 1.03
CA LEU A 127 13.04 -2.07 -0.23
C LEU A 127 12.72 -3.56 -0.27
N ALA A 128 13.62 -4.42 0.21
CA ALA A 128 13.39 -5.85 0.29
C ALA A 128 12.28 -6.20 1.30
N TRP A 129 12.31 -5.58 2.48
CA TRP A 129 11.32 -5.76 3.53
C TRP A 129 9.91 -5.39 3.06
N GLU A 130 9.76 -4.19 2.51
CA GLU A 130 8.47 -3.71 2.00
C GLU A 130 7.97 -4.53 0.81
N THR A 131 8.87 -5.01 -0.06
CA THR A 131 8.49 -5.95 -1.13
C THR A 131 7.93 -7.26 -0.56
N ASN A 132 8.62 -7.85 0.42
CA ASN A 132 8.19 -9.09 1.06
C ASN A 132 6.87 -8.90 1.82
N ARG A 133 6.70 -7.77 2.52
CA ARG A 133 5.46 -7.40 3.20
C ARG A 133 4.28 -7.29 2.23
N ARG A 134 4.44 -6.59 1.10
CA ARG A 134 3.38 -6.50 0.06
C ARG A 134 3.02 -7.87 -0.51
N GLN A 135 4.02 -8.71 -0.74
CA GLN A 135 3.78 -10.08 -1.20
C GLN A 135 3.02 -10.91 -0.16
N ALA A 136 3.37 -10.79 1.13
CA ALA A 136 2.66 -11.45 2.22
C ALA A 136 1.19 -11.02 2.29
N ARG A 137 0.91 -9.71 2.18
CA ARG A 137 -0.46 -9.18 2.12
C ARG A 137 -1.25 -9.73 0.94
N ARG A 138 -0.65 -9.73 -0.25
CA ARG A 138 -1.27 -10.32 -1.45
C ARG A 138 -1.58 -11.80 -1.24
N ASN A 139 -0.60 -12.58 -0.77
CA ASN A 139 -0.79 -14.00 -0.49
C ASN A 139 -1.90 -14.23 0.54
N ARG A 140 -1.99 -13.38 1.57
CA ARG A 140 -3.04 -13.44 2.58
C ARG A 140 -4.42 -13.22 1.97
N ARG A 141 -4.58 -12.25 1.06
CA ARG A 141 -5.84 -11.98 0.34
C ARG A 141 -6.24 -13.09 -0.64
N GLU A 142 -5.25 -13.72 -1.29
CA GLU A 142 -5.50 -14.80 -2.25
C GLU A 142 -5.81 -16.15 -1.58
N LYS A 143 -5.25 -16.40 -0.39
CA LYS A 143 -5.41 -17.67 0.33
C LYS A 143 -6.55 -17.66 1.34
N THR A 144 -6.99 -16.49 1.79
CA THR A 144 -8.10 -16.39 2.74
C THR A 144 -9.43 -16.35 2.03
N GLU A 145 -10.41 -17.00 2.62
CA GLU A 145 -11.81 -16.84 2.30
C GLU A 145 -12.38 -15.50 2.81
N ASP A 146 -11.86 -14.98 3.94
CA ASP A 146 -12.22 -13.67 4.52
C ASP A 146 -11.44 -12.52 3.87
N TRP A 147 -11.66 -12.33 2.56
CA TRP A 147 -10.94 -11.32 1.79
C TRP A 147 -11.29 -9.90 2.22
N ALA A 148 -12.53 -9.65 2.69
CA ALA A 148 -13.00 -8.31 3.06
C ALA A 148 -12.29 -7.81 4.32
N LYS A 149 -12.15 -8.65 5.35
CA LYS A 149 -11.42 -8.27 6.57
C LYS A 149 -9.94 -8.00 6.29
N VAL A 150 -9.33 -8.80 5.42
CA VAL A 150 -7.92 -8.60 5.04
C VAL A 150 -7.75 -7.32 4.23
N ALA A 151 -8.58 -7.08 3.22
CA ALA A 151 -8.54 -5.85 2.44
C ALA A 151 -8.81 -4.60 3.30
N PHE A 152 -9.76 -4.68 4.25
CA PHE A 152 -10.03 -3.61 5.20
C PHE A 152 -8.81 -3.30 6.06
N SER A 153 -8.22 -4.33 6.67
CA SER A 153 -7.01 -4.19 7.50
C SER A 153 -5.84 -3.59 6.71
N ASP A 154 -5.62 -4.04 5.48
CA ASP A 154 -4.56 -3.52 4.62
C ASP A 154 -4.76 -2.02 4.34
N LEU A 155 -5.96 -1.60 3.93
CA LEU A 155 -6.25 -0.20 3.60
C LEU A 155 -6.24 0.71 4.83
N VAL A 156 -6.70 0.24 5.98
CA VAL A 156 -6.66 1.02 7.24
C VAL A 156 -5.22 1.24 7.70
N GLU A 157 -4.37 0.21 7.68
CA GLU A 157 -2.96 0.35 8.05
C GLU A 157 -2.21 1.29 7.07
N GLU A 158 -2.59 1.29 5.79
CA GLU A 158 -2.10 2.27 4.82
C GLU A 158 -2.58 3.69 5.12
N ARG A 159 -3.89 3.88 5.37
CA ARG A 159 -4.46 5.17 5.75
C ARG A 159 -3.78 5.75 6.99
N ASP A 160 -3.63 4.97 8.05
CA ASP A 160 -3.11 5.45 9.33
C ASP A 160 -1.62 5.79 9.24
N TYR A 161 -0.86 4.99 8.48
CA TYR A 161 0.51 5.33 8.13
C TYR A 161 0.58 6.65 7.38
N LEU A 162 -0.20 6.81 6.31
CA LEU A 162 -0.27 8.02 5.49
C LEU A 162 -0.68 9.27 6.30
N TYR A 163 -1.63 9.11 7.22
CA TYR A 163 -2.08 10.17 8.12
C TYR A 163 -0.94 10.70 9.00
N GLY A 164 -0.06 9.82 9.49
CA GLY A 164 1.16 10.21 10.23
C GLY A 164 2.12 11.10 9.45
N TYR A 165 2.02 11.11 8.11
CA TYR A 165 2.80 11.97 7.21
C TYR A 165 1.96 13.12 6.62
N GLY A 166 0.74 13.36 7.12
CA GLY A 166 -0.12 14.48 6.71
C GLY A 166 -1.03 14.21 5.51
N VAL A 167 -1.04 13.00 4.97
CA VAL A 167 -1.96 12.59 3.89
C VAL A 167 -3.30 12.21 4.51
N LYS A 168 -4.34 13.02 4.27
CA LYS A 168 -5.64 12.91 4.96
C LYS A 168 -6.70 12.10 4.21
N GLU A 169 -6.59 12.00 2.88
CA GLU A 169 -7.61 11.36 2.03
C GLU A 169 -7.04 10.13 1.33
N TYR A 170 -7.10 8.96 1.98
CA TYR A 170 -6.70 7.68 1.38
C TYR A 170 -7.89 6.73 1.28
N MET A 171 -8.33 6.49 0.03
CA MET A 171 -9.39 5.53 -0.34
C MET A 171 -10.62 5.48 0.61
N PRO A 172 -11.21 6.64 0.96
CA PRO A 172 -12.24 6.71 1.99
C PRO A 172 -13.48 5.87 1.65
N ARG A 173 -13.88 5.77 0.38
CA ARG A 173 -15.10 5.05 -0.02
C ARG A 173 -14.92 3.54 0.10
N CYS A 174 -13.80 3.01 -0.39
CA CYS A 174 -13.45 1.61 -0.28
C CYS A 174 -13.31 1.18 1.18
N ILE A 175 -12.67 2.00 2.03
CA ILE A 175 -12.52 1.72 3.46
C ILE A 175 -13.90 1.64 4.12
N ALA A 176 -14.77 2.62 3.90
CA ALA A 176 -16.13 2.62 4.45
C ALA A 176 -16.92 1.39 3.98
N LYS A 177 -16.83 1.04 2.69
CA LYS A 177 -17.56 -0.11 2.15
C LYS A 177 -17.08 -1.44 2.73
N LEU A 178 -15.77 -1.60 2.90
CA LEU A 178 -15.20 -2.79 3.52
C LEU A 178 -15.55 -2.87 5.01
N GLU A 179 -15.59 -1.75 5.71
CA GLU A 179 -16.04 -1.68 7.11
C GLU A 179 -17.49 -2.16 7.24
N GLU A 180 -18.40 -1.67 6.39
CA GLU A 180 -19.79 -2.14 6.33
C GLU A 180 -19.86 -3.66 6.13
N LEU A 181 -19.10 -4.18 5.16
CA LEU A 181 -19.07 -5.61 4.84
C LEU A 181 -18.54 -6.45 6.01
N VAL A 182 -17.53 -5.97 6.73
CA VAL A 182 -16.97 -6.65 7.91
C VAL A 182 -17.97 -6.60 9.07
N ARG A 183 -18.63 -5.46 9.31
CA ARG A 183 -19.62 -5.29 10.40
C ARG A 183 -20.85 -6.17 10.20
N MET A 184 -21.40 -6.24 8.99
CA MET A 184 -22.54 -7.11 8.66
C MET A 184 -22.28 -8.62 8.87
N ARG A 185 -21.04 -9.02 9.17
CA ARG A 185 -20.61 -10.42 9.35
C ARG A 185 -20.18 -10.74 10.78
N GLY A 186 -20.15 -9.73 11.65
CA GLY A 186 -19.76 -9.86 13.05
C GLY A 186 -20.91 -10.19 13.99
N GLU A 187 -22.06 -10.63 13.46
CA GLU A 187 -23.22 -11.15 14.21
C GLU A 187 -23.43 -12.63 13.90
#